data_AF-A0A842N299-F1
#
_entry.id   AF-A0A842N299-F1
#
_cell.length_a   1.000
_cell.length_b   1.000
_cell.length_c   1.000
_cell.angle_alpha   90.00
_cell.angle_beta   90.00
_cell.angle_gamma   90.00
#
_symmetry.space_group_name_H-M   'P 1'
#
loop_
_entity.id
_entity.type
_entity.pdbx_description
1 polymer ?
#
loop_
_entity_poly.entity_id
_entity_poly.type
_entity_poly.pdbx_seq_one_letter_code
_entity_poly.pdbx_strand_id
1 'polypeptide(L)'
;MFELIKDRIKDIKKIVFVTGAGISQESGIPTFRGKNGLWRNHDAMKLATIDAFYDNPKLVWEWYNERRKNIFTAQPNLGHKAIAELEKFAEVI
;
A
#
# COMPACT_ATOMS: atom_id res chain seq x y z
N MET A 1 11.42 -18.37 -15.68
CA MET A 1 11.57 -17.28 -14.69
C MET A 1 10.96 -17.65 -13.34
N PHE A 2 9.69 -18.05 -13.27
CA PHE A 2 9.04 -18.41 -12.00
C PHE A 2 9.56 -19.69 -11.35
N GLU A 3 9.98 -20.69 -12.11
CA GLU A 3 10.55 -21.94 -11.57
C GLU A 3 11.78 -21.70 -10.68
N LEU A 4 12.68 -20.81 -11.10
CA LEU A 4 13.87 -20.45 -10.31
C LEU A 4 13.49 -19.80 -8.97
N ILE A 5 12.44 -18.97 -8.96
CA ILE A 5 11.95 -18.32 -7.73
C ILE A 5 11.31 -19.38 -6.83
N LYS A 6 10.44 -20.24 -7.39
CA LYS A 6 9.82 -21.35 -6.67
C LYS A 6 10.86 -22.22 -5.98
N ASP A 7 11.91 -22.62 -6.71
CA ASP A 7 12.96 -23.48 -6.18
C ASP A 7 13.78 -22.81 -5.08
N ARG A 8 13.96 -21.49 -5.16
CA ARG A 8 14.65 -20.71 -4.11
C ARG A 8 13.81 -20.52 -2.86
N ILE A 9 12.49 -20.43 -2.98
CA ILE A 9 11.61 -20.14 -1.84
C ILE A 9 10.99 -21.39 -1.20
N LYS A 10 11.02 -22.55 -1.87
CA LYS A 10 10.33 -23.77 -1.42
C LYS A 10 10.69 -24.24 0.00
N ASP A 11 11.94 -24.03 0.42
CA ASP A 11 12.47 -24.48 1.71
C ASP A 11 12.71 -23.33 2.70
N ILE A 12 12.34 -22.09 2.32
CA ILE A 12 12.53 -20.93 3.18
C ILE A 12 11.58 -21.02 4.37
N LYS A 13 12.13 -20.93 5.58
CA LYS A 13 11.34 -20.92 6.82
C LYS A 13 10.73 -19.56 7.13
N LYS A 14 11.32 -18.48 6.60
CA LYS A 14 10.95 -17.10 6.91
C LYS A 14 11.12 -16.18 5.71
N ILE A 15 10.05 -15.51 5.29
CA ILE A 15 10.01 -14.62 4.13
C ILE A 15 9.57 -13.23 4.59
N VAL A 16 10.29 -12.20 4.14
CA VAL A 16 9.95 -10.80 4.42
C VAL A 16 9.42 -10.12 3.16
N PHE A 17 8.25 -9.49 3.23
CA PHE A 17 7.68 -8.71 2.13
C PHE A 17 7.78 -7.21 2.39
N VAL A 18 8.66 -6.54 1.65
CA VAL A 18 8.68 -5.07 1.62
C VAL A 18 7.73 -4.60 0.52
N THR A 19 6.56 -4.11 0.92
CA THR A 19 5.53 -3.64 -0.01
C THR A 19 5.44 -2.11 -0.01
N GLY A 20 4.78 -1.58 -1.03
CA GLY A 20 4.43 -0.16 -1.11
C GLY A 20 3.05 0.02 -1.71
N ALA A 21 2.60 1.26 -1.89
CA ALA A 21 1.24 1.56 -2.36
C ALA A 21 0.84 0.85 -3.66
N GLY A 22 1.81 0.47 -4.51
CA GLY A 22 1.57 -0.29 -5.74
C GLY A 22 0.82 -1.60 -5.52
N ILE A 23 1.04 -2.31 -4.41
CA ILE A 23 0.34 -3.57 -4.13
C ILE A 23 -1.17 -3.36 -3.98
N SER A 24 -1.61 -2.17 -3.59
CA SER A 24 -3.02 -1.85 -3.37
C SER A 24 -3.70 -1.17 -4.56
N GLN A 25 -2.99 -0.93 -5.67
CA GLN A 25 -3.55 -0.27 -6.84
C GLN A 25 -4.73 -1.07 -7.44
N GLU A 26 -4.60 -2.39 -7.50
CA GLU A 26 -5.66 -3.30 -7.98
C GLU A 26 -6.85 -3.40 -7.01
N SER A 27 -6.71 -2.88 -5.78
CA SER A 27 -7.82 -2.72 -4.83
C SER A 27 -8.54 -1.38 -4.97
N GLY A 28 -8.24 -0.59 -6.01
CA GLY A 28 -8.82 0.75 -6.20
C GLY A 28 -8.20 1.84 -5.32
N ILE A 29 -7.10 1.53 -4.61
CA ILE A 29 -6.39 2.49 -3.78
C ILE A 29 -5.31 3.17 -4.63
N PRO A 30 -5.37 4.50 -4.87
CA PRO A 30 -4.40 5.17 -5.71
C PRO A 30 -3.01 5.15 -5.09
N THR A 31 -2.00 5.05 -5.94
CA THR A 31 -0.59 5.17 -5.53
C THR A 31 -0.23 6.64 -5.28
N PHE A 32 0.87 6.87 -4.57
CA PHE A 32 1.37 8.23 -4.34
C PHE A 32 2.01 8.85 -5.59
N ARG A 33 2.71 8.04 -6.38
CA ARG A 33 3.46 8.45 -7.58
C ARG A 33 3.05 7.59 -8.79
N GLY A 34 3.35 8.06 -10.00
CA GLY A 34 3.01 7.36 -11.25
C GLY A 34 1.91 8.09 -12.04
N LYS A 35 1.40 7.45 -13.10
CA LYS A 35 0.47 8.09 -14.07
C LYS A 35 -0.74 8.75 -13.40
N ASN A 36 -1.30 8.08 -12.39
CA ASN A 36 -2.48 8.52 -11.61
C ASN A 36 -2.13 8.77 -10.13
N GLY A 37 -0.88 9.14 -9.83
CA GLY A 37 -0.41 9.28 -8.45
C GLY A 37 -0.98 10.51 -7.74
N LEU A 38 -1.33 10.37 -6.47
CA LEU A 38 -1.89 11.46 -5.65
C LEU A 38 -1.04 12.74 -5.67
N TRP A 39 0.28 12.61 -5.66
CA TRP A 39 1.20 13.77 -5.64
C TRP A 39 1.33 14.53 -6.95
N ARG A 40 0.66 14.09 -8.02
CA ARG A 40 0.53 14.90 -9.23
C ARG A 40 -0.58 15.95 -9.11
N ASN A 41 -1.61 15.65 -8.33
CA ASN A 41 -2.80 16.49 -8.19
C ASN A 41 -2.88 17.18 -6.83
N HIS A 42 -2.03 16.77 -5.89
CA HIS A 42 -1.98 17.29 -4.53
C HIS A 42 -0.54 17.60 -4.11
N ASP A 43 -0.34 18.74 -3.46
CA ASP A 43 0.95 19.10 -2.88
C ASP A 43 1.13 18.34 -1.55
N ALA A 44 2.05 17.37 -1.54
CA ALA A 44 2.37 16.58 -0.36
C ALA A 44 2.81 17.45 0.82
N MET A 45 3.51 18.55 0.56
CA MET A 45 4.03 19.43 1.61
C MET A 45 2.93 20.17 2.36
N LYS A 46 1.75 20.31 1.75
CA LYS A 46 0.55 20.93 2.34
C LYS A 46 -0.42 19.93 2.98
N LEU A 47 -0.12 18.63 2.93
CA LEU A 47 -1.07 17.59 3.34
C LEU A 47 -0.48 16.54 4.27
N ALA A 48 0.80 16.20 4.11
CA ALA A 48 1.43 15.07 4.79
C ALA A 48 2.69 15.48 5.59
N THR A 49 2.67 16.68 6.16
CA THR A 49 3.72 17.20 7.06
C THR A 49 3.10 17.67 8.37
N ILE A 50 3.90 17.72 9.43
CA ILE A 50 3.44 18.24 10.72
C ILE A 50 3.14 19.75 10.63
N ASP A 51 3.94 20.49 9.86
CA ASP A 51 3.75 21.93 9.65
C ASP A 51 2.43 22.21 8.93
N ALA A 52 2.08 21.42 7.91
CA ALA A 52 0.79 21.54 7.22
C ALA A 52 -0.40 21.26 8.14
N PHE A 53 -0.25 20.31 9.07
CA PHE A 53 -1.30 20.03 10.04
C PHE A 53 -1.49 21.18 11.02
N TYR A 54 -0.41 21.85 11.44
CA TYR A 54 -0.52 23.04 12.29
C TYR A 54 -1.06 24.27 11.55
N ASP A 55 -0.68 24.44 10.29
CA ASP A 55 -1.14 25.56 9.45
C ASP A 55 -2.63 25.42 9.09
N ASN A 56 -3.06 24.24 8.64
CA ASN A 56 -4.45 24.00 8.26
C ASN A 56 -4.91 22.58 8.62
N PRO A 57 -5.26 22.32 9.89
CA PRO A 57 -5.66 20.99 10.35
C PRO A 57 -6.95 20.51 9.68
N LYS A 58 -7.87 21.43 9.33
CA LYS A 58 -9.13 21.09 8.66
C LYS A 58 -8.87 20.46 7.29
N LEU A 59 -8.04 21.10 6.46
CA LEU A 59 -7.67 20.59 5.14
C LEU A 59 -7.02 19.20 5.23
N VAL A 60 -6.06 19.04 6.14
CA VAL A 60 -5.38 17.75 6.35
C VAL A 60 -6.38 16.68 6.78
N TRP A 61 -7.27 16.99 7.73
CA TRP A 61 -8.32 16.06 8.17
C TRP A 61 -9.29 15.67 7.05
N GLU A 62 -9.76 16.63 6.26
CA GLU A 62 -10.64 16.38 5.13
C GLU A 62 -9.98 15.44 4.12
N TRP A 63 -8.72 15.71 3.76
CA TRP A 63 -7.95 14.87 2.84
C TRP A 63 -7.75 13.44 3.36
N TYR A 64 -7.36 13.27 4.63
CA TYR A 64 -7.23 11.93 5.22
C TYR A 64 -8.57 11.23 5.40
N ASN A 65 -9.67 11.95 5.64
CA ASN A 65 -11.00 11.38 5.78
C ASN A 65 -11.51 10.82 4.44
N GLU A 66 -11.30 11.51 3.32
CA GLU A 66 -11.60 10.98 1.99
C GLU A 66 -10.84 9.67 1.71
N ARG A 67 -9.53 9.65 2.03
CA ARG A 67 -8.72 8.44 1.89
C ARG A 67 -9.21 7.30 2.77
N ARG A 68 -9.58 7.57 4.02
CA ARG A 68 -10.14 6.57 4.94
C ARG A 68 -11.43 5.97 4.38
N LYS A 69 -12.33 6.79 3.82
CA LYS A 69 -13.57 6.30 3.20
C LYS A 69 -13.28 5.34 2.04
N ASN A 70 -12.35 5.69 1.15
CA ASN A 70 -11.96 4.82 0.04
C ASN A 70 -11.38 3.47 0.55
N ILE A 71 -10.47 3.52 1.52
CA ILE A 71 -9.86 2.32 2.11
C ILE A 71 -10.93 1.43 2.78
N PHE A 72 -11.90 2.03 3.48
CA PHE A 72 -12.95 1.28 4.19
C PHE A 72 -13.85 0.48 3.24
N THR A 73 -14.01 0.94 2.00
CA THR A 73 -14.78 0.24 0.96
C THR A 73 -13.94 -0.72 0.12
N ALA A 74 -12.61 -0.66 0.20
CA ALA A 74 -11.71 -1.49 -0.59
C ALA A 74 -11.66 -2.93 -0.08
N GLN A 75 -11.30 -3.87 -0.97
CA GLN A 75 -11.11 -5.28 -0.64
C GLN A 75 -9.69 -5.74 -0.99
N PRO A 76 -9.11 -6.70 -0.25
CA PRO A 76 -7.81 -7.26 -0.61
C PRO A 76 -7.82 -7.88 -2.00
N ASN A 77 -6.94 -7.42 -2.89
CA ASN A 77 -6.70 -8.03 -4.20
C ASN A 77 -5.88 -9.34 -4.11
N LEU A 78 -5.58 -9.93 -5.27
CA LEU A 78 -4.85 -11.19 -5.37
C LEU A 78 -3.43 -11.12 -4.80
N GLY A 79 -2.75 -9.97 -4.90
CA GLY A 79 -1.42 -9.78 -4.33
C GLY A 79 -1.41 -9.89 -2.80
N HIS A 80 -2.34 -9.20 -2.13
CA HIS A 80 -2.49 -9.32 -0.67
C HIS A 80 -2.85 -10.75 -0.26
N LYS A 81 -3.80 -11.37 -0.98
CA LYS A 81 -4.22 -12.74 -0.71
C LYS A 81 -3.08 -13.75 -0.91
N ALA A 82 -2.24 -13.55 -1.93
CA ALA A 82 -1.10 -14.42 -2.18
C ALA A 82 -0.07 -14.36 -1.03
N ILE A 83 0.21 -13.17 -0.49
CA ILE A 83 1.10 -13.01 0.67
C ILE A 83 0.49 -13.71 1.90
N ALA A 84 -0.81 -13.50 2.18
CA ALA A 84 -1.48 -14.15 3.29
C ALA A 84 -1.54 -15.68 3.14
N GLU A 85 -1.73 -16.20 1.92
CA GLU A 85 -1.72 -17.65 1.67
C GLU A 85 -0.33 -18.27 1.89
N LEU A 86 0.75 -17.51 1.72
CA LEU A 86 2.12 -18.00 1.98
C LEU A 86 2.39 -18.24 3.47
N GLU A 87 1.66 -17.62 4.38
CA GLU A 87 1.76 -17.87 5.83
C GLU A 87 1.46 -19.33 6.20
N LYS A 88 0.73 -20.06 5.34
CA LYS A 88 0.47 -21.49 5.54
C LYS A 88 1.71 -22.35 5.37
N PHE A 89 2.78 -21.82 4.75
CA PHE A 89 3.96 -22.59 4.35
C PHE A 89 5.27 -22.07 4.97
N ALA A 90 5.34 -20.78 5.30
CA ALA A 90 6.51 -20.14 5.91
C ALA A 90 6.08 -19.04 6.89
N GLU A 91 6.98 -18.66 7.81
CA GLU A 91 6.81 -17.45 8.62
C GLU A 91 6.88 -16.23 7.69
N VAL A 92 5.77 -15.51 7.52
CA VAL A 92 5.73 -14.27 6.72
C VAL A 92 5.82 -13.06 7.65
N ILE A 93 6.67 -12.11 7.27
CA ILE A 93 6.88 -10.83 7.96
C ILE A 93 6.68 -9.65 7.00
#